data_AF-A0AB34P0S5-F1
#
_entry.id   AF-A0AB34P0S5-F1
#
_cell.length_a   1.000
_cell.length_b   1.000
_cell.length_c   1.000
_cell.angle_alpha   90.00
_cell.angle_beta   90.00
_cell.angle_gamma   90.00
#
_symmetry.space_group_name_H-M   'P 1'
#
loop_
_entity.id
_entity.type
_entity.pdbx_description
1 polymer ?
#
loop_
_entity_poly.entity_id
_entity_poly.type
_entity_poly.pdbx_seq_one_letter_code
_entity_poly.pdbx_strand_id
1 'polypeptide(L)'
;MASLNDIQLNPQSILKKQFRTKMKGYDSDEVDSYLDTIISDYSTFATIIEDLQTQISELKAQQKQASTQNTAPKLDFKNEEVEDDVKTYTPHNIQKPIVSSTNEEKETPELTTNVAMIQRISTLERKVYNLEQRMNQQDRTYQAN
;
A
#
# COMPACT_ATOMS: atom_id res chain seq x y z
N MET A 1 18.73 0.68 22.29
CA MET A 1 19.39 0.69 20.97
C MET A 1 20.39 1.83 20.98
N ALA A 2 21.56 1.67 20.35
CA ALA A 2 22.50 2.77 20.18
C ALA A 2 21.86 3.86 19.31
N SER A 3 22.04 5.12 19.69
CA SER A 3 21.55 6.29 18.97
C SER A 3 22.65 6.89 18.11
N LEU A 4 22.31 7.64 17.06
CA LEU A 4 23.29 8.30 16.18
C LEU A 4 24.27 9.21 16.95
N ASN A 5 23.82 9.76 18.09
CA ASN A 5 24.63 10.58 18.99
C ASN A 5 25.68 9.80 19.80
N ASP A 6 25.59 8.47 19.84
CA ASP A 6 26.56 7.61 20.53
C ASP A 6 27.83 7.39 19.67
N ILE A 7 27.81 7.83 18.41
CA ILE A 7 28.96 7.74 17.49
C ILE A 7 29.97 8.84 17.82
N GLN A 8 31.17 8.43 18.23
CA GLN A 8 32.22 9.34 18.70
C GLN A 8 33.14 9.85 17.60
N LEU A 9 33.16 9.21 16.43
CA LEU A 9 34.07 9.49 15.34
C LEU A 9 33.31 9.85 14.08
N ASN A 10 33.84 10.80 13.33
CA ASN A 10 33.41 11.10 11.96
C ASN A 10 34.63 11.01 11.01
N PRO A 11 34.41 10.82 9.69
CA PRO A 11 35.50 10.69 8.71
C PRO A 11 36.57 11.78 8.82
N GLN A 12 36.15 13.04 9.01
CA GLN A 12 37.05 14.19 9.14
C GLN A 12 37.90 14.15 10.42
N SER A 13 37.34 13.68 11.53
CA SER A 13 38.03 13.55 12.81
C SER A 13 39.07 12.43 12.78
N ILE A 14 38.81 11.36 12.03
CA ILE A 14 39.74 10.25 11.84
C ILE A 14 40.90 10.71 10.96
N LEU A 15 40.61 11.38 9.83
CA LEU A 15 41.64 11.94 8.94
C LEU A 15 42.58 12.93 9.64
N LYS A 16 42.05 13.77 10.52
CA LYS A 16 42.84 14.78 11.26
C LYS A 16 43.49 14.22 12.52
N LYS A 17 43.31 12.94 12.83
CA LYS A 17 43.84 12.34 14.05
C LYS A 17 45.35 12.23 13.93
N GLN A 18 46.05 12.82 14.91
CA GLN A 18 47.50 12.67 15.05
C GLN A 18 47.80 11.76 16.24
N PHE A 19 48.56 10.70 15.99
CA PHE A 19 48.99 9.76 17.03
C PHE A 19 50.33 10.19 17.62
N ARG A 20 50.53 9.93 18.91
CA ARG A 20 51.82 10.15 19.55
C ARG A 20 52.76 8.98 19.21
N THR A 21 53.88 9.25 18.59
CA THR A 21 54.91 8.24 18.31
C THR A 21 55.65 7.87 19.59
N LYS A 22 55.87 6.57 19.81
CA LYS A 22 56.68 6.02 20.90
C LYS A 22 57.73 5.06 20.34
N MET A 23 58.81 4.82 21.09
CA MET A 23 59.93 3.95 20.67
C MET A 23 59.53 2.52 20.29
N LYS A 24 58.38 2.05 20.78
CA LYS A 24 57.73 0.82 20.31
C LYS A 24 56.28 1.15 20.01
N GLY A 25 55.85 0.87 18.79
CA GLY A 25 54.52 1.20 18.28
C GLY A 25 54.25 0.50 16.95
N TYR A 26 53.06 0.72 16.41
CA TYR A 26 52.69 0.29 15.08
C TYR A 26 53.42 1.13 14.02
N ASP A 27 53.55 0.57 12.81
CA ASP A 27 54.04 1.32 11.66
C ASP A 27 53.03 2.40 11.28
N SER A 28 53.51 3.62 11.02
CA SER A 28 52.63 4.74 10.65
C SER A 28 51.93 4.45 9.33
N ASP A 29 52.65 3.88 8.36
CA ASP A 29 52.12 3.67 7.01
C ASP A 29 51.03 2.58 7.01
N GLU A 30 51.20 1.54 7.82
CA GLU A 30 50.18 0.49 8.00
C GLU A 30 48.93 1.03 8.69
N VAL A 31 49.11 1.85 9.74
CA VAL A 31 47.99 2.49 10.44
C VAL A 31 47.26 3.44 9.50
N ASP A 32 47.96 4.27 8.74
CA ASP A 32 47.36 5.22 7.82
C ASP A 32 46.54 4.51 6.72
N SER A 33 47.11 3.46 6.11
CA SER A 33 46.38 2.64 5.12
C SER A 33 45.12 1.98 5.71
N TYR A 34 45.18 1.56 6.98
CA TYR A 34 44.02 1.01 7.67
C TYR A 34 42.98 2.09 7.99
N LEU A 35 43.41 3.28 8.39
CA LEU A 35 42.52 4.42 8.66
C LEU A 35 41.83 4.94 7.40
N ASP A 36 42.47 4.89 6.22
CA ASP A 36 41.83 5.22 4.95
C ASP A 36 40.63 4.32 4.67
N THR A 37 40.75 3.02 4.97
CA THR A 37 39.65 2.06 4.84
C THR A 37 38.52 2.40 5.82
N ILE A 38 38.84 2.70 7.07
CA ILE A 38 37.85 3.10 8.08
C ILE A 38 37.15 4.41 7.67
N ILE A 39 37.87 5.38 7.12
CA ILE A 39 37.31 6.64 6.63
C ILE A 39 36.28 6.37 5.51
N SER A 40 36.62 5.48 4.58
CA SER A 40 35.72 5.04 3.51
C SER A 40 34.45 4.40 4.08
N ASP A 41 34.59 3.49 5.04
CA ASP A 41 33.45 2.80 5.67
C ASP A 41 32.54 3.78 6.42
N TYR A 42 33.11 4.70 7.20
CA TYR A 42 32.32 5.72 7.90
C TYR A 42 31.58 6.66 6.94
N SER A 43 32.16 6.96 5.79
CA SER A 43 31.49 7.75 4.75
C SER A 43 30.34 6.95 4.12
N THR A 44 30.57 5.67 3.84
CA THR A 44 29.55 4.75 3.31
C THR A 44 28.38 4.59 4.27
N PHE A 45 28.66 4.42 5.57
CA PHE A 45 27.61 4.33 6.59
C PHE A 45 26.78 5.62 6.68
N ALA A 46 27.41 6.80 6.56
CA ALA A 46 26.69 8.06 6.54
C ALA A 46 25.70 8.12 5.37
N THR A 47 26.13 7.73 4.16
CA THR A 47 25.26 7.66 2.97
C THR A 47 24.11 6.66 3.15
N ILE A 48 24.39 5.47 3.69
CA ILE A 48 23.34 4.46 3.94
C ILE A 48 22.30 4.98 4.93
N ILE A 49 22.74 5.66 5.99
CA ILE A 49 21.84 6.22 7.00
C ILE A 49 20.95 7.32 6.38
N GLU A 50 21.52 8.18 5.55
CA GLU A 50 20.77 9.24 4.84
C GLU A 50 19.73 8.67 3.88
N ASP A 51 20.11 7.66 3.10
CA ASP A 51 19.21 6.96 2.18
C ASP A 51 18.05 6.29 2.93
N LEU A 52 18.34 5.56 4.01
CA LEU A 52 17.31 4.94 4.85
C LEU A 52 16.37 5.99 5.48
N GLN A 53 16.90 7.13 5.95
CA GLN A 53 16.09 8.21 6.50
C GLN A 53 15.17 8.82 5.42
N THR A 54 15.69 8.97 4.20
CA THR A 54 14.92 9.46 3.04
C THR A 54 13.77 8.51 2.71
N GLN A 55 14.06 7.21 2.56
CA GLN A 55 13.05 6.19 2.30
C GLN A 55 11.97 6.13 3.39
N ILE A 56 12.37 6.22 4.67
CA ILE A 56 11.43 6.27 5.79
C ILE A 56 10.54 7.52 5.70
N SER A 57 11.11 8.66 5.35
CA SER A 57 10.37 9.91 5.19
C SER A 57 9.33 9.81 4.06
N GLU A 58 9.74 9.29 2.90
CA GLU A 58 8.87 9.08 1.74
C GLU A 58 7.73 8.11 2.03
N LEU A 59 8.02 6.96 2.63
CA LEU A 59 7.01 5.97 3.02
C LEU A 59 6.00 6.56 4.02
N LYS A 60 6.47 7.33 5.00
CA LYS A 60 5.59 8.03 5.95
C LYS A 60 4.71 9.07 5.27
N ALA A 61 5.24 9.78 4.26
CA ALA A 61 4.47 10.74 3.48
C ALA A 61 3.38 10.04 2.65
N GLN A 62 3.70 8.93 1.98
CA GLN A 62 2.74 8.13 1.22
C GLN A 62 1.64 7.57 2.13
N GLN A 63 1.99 7.04 3.30
CA GLN A 63 1.00 6.54 4.26
C GLN A 63 0.04 7.64 4.72
N LYS A 64 0.55 8.87 4.93
CA LYS A 64 -0.29 10.01 5.31
C LYS A 64 -1.21 10.47 4.19
N GLN A 65 -0.77 10.39 2.93
CA GLN A 65 -1.61 10.70 1.77
C GLN A 65 -2.71 9.64 1.56
N ALA A 66 -2.39 8.37 1.72
CA ALA A 66 -3.35 7.27 1.64
C ALA A 66 -4.43 7.34 2.74
N SER A 67 -4.06 7.75 3.97
CA SER A 67 -5.05 7.91 5.05
C SER A 67 -5.98 9.11 4.83
N THR A 68 -5.54 10.16 4.14
CA THR A 68 -6.41 11.29 3.74
C THR A 68 -7.36 10.98 2.58
N GLN A 69 -7.07 9.98 1.75
CA GLN A 69 -7.98 9.56 0.67
C GLN A 69 -9.09 8.60 1.13
N ASN A 70 -8.99 8.05 2.35
CA ASN A 70 -10.03 7.22 2.96
C ASN A 70 -11.10 8.01 3.75
N THR A 71 -11.10 9.34 3.71
CA THR A 71 -12.31 10.09 4.07
C THR A 71 -13.28 10.00 2.90
N ALA A 72 -13.98 8.86 2.81
CA ALA A 72 -15.21 8.77 2.05
C ALA A 72 -16.07 10.01 2.36
N PRO A 73 -16.67 10.68 1.36
CA PRO A 73 -17.61 11.75 1.63
C PRO A 73 -18.69 11.17 2.55
N LYS A 74 -18.83 11.75 3.75
CA LYS A 74 -19.98 11.50 4.61
C LYS A 74 -21.19 11.97 3.81
N LEU A 75 -21.85 11.04 3.11
CA LEU A 75 -23.17 11.26 2.54
C LEU A 75 -24.10 11.42 3.74
N ASP A 76 -24.43 12.66 4.03
CA ASP A 76 -25.48 13.02 4.98
C ASP A 76 -26.80 12.66 4.32
N PHE A 77 -27.24 11.41 4.49
CA PHE A 77 -28.56 10.97 4.07
C PHE A 77 -29.58 11.57 5.03
N LYS A 78 -30.08 12.77 4.71
CA LYS A 78 -31.39 13.22 5.17
C LYS A 78 -32.42 12.27 4.56
N ASN A 79 -33.15 11.58 5.42
CA ASN A 79 -34.32 10.80 5.04
C ASN A 79 -35.40 11.77 4.53
N GLU A 80 -35.39 12.04 3.23
CA GLU A 80 -36.59 12.46 2.51
C GLU A 80 -37.16 11.21 1.84
N GLU A 81 -38.30 10.78 2.36
CA GLU A 81 -39.17 9.79 1.73
C GLU A 81 -39.65 10.37 0.39
N VAL A 82 -38.93 10.05 -0.68
CA VAL A 82 -39.42 10.26 -2.05
C VAL A 82 -39.77 8.89 -2.59
N GLU A 83 -41.06 8.55 -2.53
CA GLU A 83 -41.63 7.53 -3.40
C GLU A 83 -41.44 8.00 -4.84
N ASP A 84 -40.56 7.35 -5.60
CA ASP A 84 -40.58 7.43 -7.05
C ASP A 84 -40.18 6.09 -7.65
N ASP A 85 -41.04 5.62 -8.56
CA ASP A 85 -41.05 4.33 -9.24
C ASP A 85 -39.66 3.69 -9.46
N VAL A 86 -39.43 2.56 -8.79
CA VAL A 86 -38.21 1.74 -8.96
C VAL A 86 -38.16 1.18 -10.38
N LYS A 87 -37.48 1.88 -11.28
CA LYS A 87 -37.09 1.36 -12.59
C LYS A 87 -36.05 0.27 -12.40
N THR A 88 -36.50 -0.96 -12.22
CA THR A 88 -35.67 -2.15 -12.12
C THR A 88 -34.87 -2.31 -13.41
N TYR A 89 -33.54 -2.31 -13.29
CA TYR A 89 -32.64 -2.62 -14.39
C TYR A 89 -32.81 -4.10 -14.77
N THR A 90 -33.57 -4.36 -15.83
CA THR A 90 -33.54 -5.65 -16.53
C THR A 90 -32.35 -5.60 -17.48
N PRO A 91 -31.33 -6.47 -17.32
CA PRO A 91 -30.25 -6.54 -18.30
C PRO A 91 -30.84 -6.95 -19.64
N HIS A 92 -30.97 -6.00 -20.57
CA HIS A 92 -31.21 -6.30 -21.97
C HIS A 92 -30.00 -7.09 -22.47
N ASN A 93 -30.28 -8.31 -22.93
CA ASN A 93 -29.29 -9.21 -23.50
C ASN A 93 -28.66 -8.50 -24.71
N ILE A 94 -27.45 -7.96 -24.54
CA ILE A 94 -26.68 -7.41 -25.66
C ILE A 94 -26.34 -8.63 -26.54
N GLN A 95 -27.06 -8.75 -27.65
CA GLN A 95 -26.72 -9.67 -28.72
C GLN A 95 -25.29 -9.37 -29.18
N LYS A 96 -24.43 -10.40 -29.16
CA LYS A 96 -23.10 -10.35 -29.77
C LYS A 96 -23.21 -9.85 -31.21
N PRO A 97 -22.42 -8.86 -31.65
CA PRO A 97 -22.06 -8.77 -33.04
C PRO A 97 -20.97 -9.83 -33.31
N ILE A 98 -21.28 -10.73 -34.22
CA ILE A 98 -20.34 -11.62 -34.92
C ILE A 98 -19.47 -10.73 -35.82
N VAL A 99 -18.14 -10.73 -35.65
CA VAL A 99 -17.20 -10.67 -36.79
C VAL A 99 -15.94 -11.48 -36.48
N SER A 100 -15.52 -12.22 -37.49
CA SER A 100 -14.63 -13.37 -37.54
C SER A 100 -13.13 -13.07 -37.47
N SER A 101 -12.38 -14.07 -36.99
CA SER A 101 -11.01 -14.53 -37.38
C SER A 101 -9.87 -13.49 -37.32
N THR A 102 -8.76 -13.68 -36.60
CA THR A 102 -7.85 -14.83 -36.59
C THR A 102 -6.84 -14.73 -35.44
N ASN A 103 -6.44 -15.91 -34.96
CA ASN A 103 -5.18 -16.28 -34.31
C ASN A 103 -5.01 -16.10 -32.79
N GLU A 104 -4.54 -17.22 -32.24
CA GLU A 104 -4.32 -17.57 -30.85
C GLU A 104 -3.26 -16.68 -30.18
N GLU A 105 -3.57 -16.18 -28.99
CA GLU A 105 -2.70 -16.28 -27.81
C GLU A 105 -3.51 -15.96 -26.55
N LYS A 106 -3.03 -16.51 -25.44
CA LYS A 106 -3.78 -16.90 -24.26
C LYS A 106 -3.88 -15.74 -23.27
N GLU A 107 -4.91 -14.91 -23.34
CA GLU A 107 -5.19 -13.90 -22.32
C GLU A 107 -6.61 -14.10 -21.77
N THR A 108 -6.70 -14.52 -20.51
CA THR A 108 -7.95 -14.41 -19.75
C THR A 108 -8.31 -12.92 -19.70
N PRO A 109 -9.48 -12.50 -20.19
CA PRO A 109 -9.87 -11.10 -20.10
C PRO A 109 -10.08 -10.82 -18.62
N GLU A 110 -9.13 -10.13 -17.98
CA GLU A 110 -9.37 -9.58 -16.65
C GLU A 110 -10.54 -8.61 -16.79
N LEU A 111 -11.72 -9.08 -16.42
CA LEU A 111 -12.87 -8.24 -16.13
C LEU A 111 -12.34 -7.13 -15.21
N THR A 112 -12.43 -5.87 -15.66
CA THR A 112 -11.97 -4.75 -14.83
C THR A 112 -12.57 -4.90 -13.44
N THR A 113 -11.77 -4.72 -12.40
CA THR A 113 -12.18 -4.97 -11.00
C THR A 113 -13.50 -4.28 -10.65
N ASN A 114 -13.78 -3.13 -11.29
CA ASN A 114 -15.03 -2.40 -11.19
C ASN A 114 -16.25 -3.21 -11.68
N VAL A 115 -16.13 -3.88 -12.83
CA VAL A 115 -17.19 -4.75 -13.38
C VAL A 115 -17.39 -5.99 -12.50
N ALA A 116 -16.31 -6.57 -11.98
CA ALA A 116 -16.39 -7.68 -11.03
C ALA A 116 -17.08 -7.28 -9.72
N MET A 117 -16.80 -6.07 -9.22
CA MET A 117 -17.50 -5.51 -8.06
C MET A 117 -18.99 -5.30 -8.34
N ILE A 118 -19.36 -4.72 -9.49
CA ILE A 118 -20.77 -4.53 -9.87
C ILE A 118 -21.50 -5.88 -9.95
N GLN A 119 -20.92 -6.89 -10.61
CA GLN A 119 -21.53 -8.23 -10.68
C GLN A 119 -21.69 -8.87 -9.30
N ARG A 120 -20.71 -8.70 -8.41
CA ARG A 120 -20.76 -9.19 -7.05
C ARG A 120 -21.86 -8.50 -6.25
N ILE A 121 -22.00 -7.18 -6.38
CA ILE A 121 -23.06 -6.38 -5.73
C ILE A 121 -24.43 -6.84 -6.26
N SER A 122 -24.64 -6.93 -7.56
CA SER A 122 -25.92 -7.39 -8.14
C SER A 122 -26.29 -8.82 -7.70
N THR A 123 -25.30 -9.69 -7.55
CA THR A 123 -25.52 -11.05 -7.04
C THR A 123 -25.91 -11.06 -5.57
N LEU A 124 -25.29 -10.20 -4.76
CA LEU A 124 -25.62 -10.03 -3.34
C LEU A 124 -27.01 -9.44 -3.16
N GLU A 125 -27.36 -8.38 -3.90
CA GLU A 125 -28.71 -7.78 -3.89
C GLU A 125 -29.79 -8.81 -4.21
N ARG A 126 -29.58 -9.64 -5.25
CA ARG A 126 -30.49 -10.75 -5.57
C ARG A 126 -30.64 -11.72 -4.41
N LYS A 127 -29.54 -12.11 -3.76
CA LYS A 127 -29.58 -13.06 -2.64
C LYS A 127 -30.29 -12.48 -1.44
N VAL A 128 -29.97 -11.23 -1.07
CA VAL A 128 -30.60 -10.50 0.03
C VAL A 128 -32.09 -10.39 -0.20
N TYR A 129 -32.51 -9.97 -1.40
CA TYR A 129 -33.93 -9.92 -1.76
C TYR A 129 -34.62 -11.27 -1.58
N ASN A 130 -34.05 -12.36 -2.11
CA ASN A 130 -34.67 -13.69 -1.94
C ASN A 130 -34.69 -14.17 -0.48
N LEU A 131 -33.69 -13.80 0.32
CA LEU A 131 -33.63 -14.09 1.75
C LEU A 131 -34.72 -13.32 2.51
N GLU A 132 -34.87 -12.04 2.23
CA GLU A 132 -35.89 -11.17 2.82
C GLU A 132 -37.31 -11.64 2.48
N GLN A 133 -37.55 -12.04 1.23
CA GLN A 133 -38.81 -12.64 0.82
C GLN A 133 -39.12 -13.93 1.59
N ARG A 134 -38.11 -14.77 1.85
CA ARG A 134 -38.26 -16.01 2.62
C ARG A 134 -38.50 -15.76 4.11
N MET A 135 -37.80 -14.78 4.70
CA MET A 135 -38.00 -14.40 6.10
C MET A 135 -39.39 -13.84 6.32
N ASN A 136 -39.84 -12.91 5.47
CA ASN A 136 -41.17 -12.33 5.56
C ASN A 136 -42.30 -13.37 5.36
N GLN A 137 -42.04 -14.44 4.62
CA GLN A 137 -42.98 -15.57 4.51
C GLN A 137 -42.99 -16.42 5.79
N GLN A 138 -41.83 -16.67 6.40
CA GLN A 138 -41.74 -17.40 7.68
C GLN A 138 -42.46 -16.63 8.80
N ASP A 139 -42.24 -15.33 8.92
CA ASP A 139 -42.89 -14.51 9.97
C ASP A 139 -44.41 -14.51 9.85
N ARG A 140 -44.97 -14.58 8.63
CA ARG A 140 -46.41 -14.74 8.41
C ARG A 140 -46.91 -16.13 8.79
N THR A 141 -46.13 -17.18 8.58
CA THR A 141 -46.52 -18.56 8.97
C THR A 141 -46.47 -18.80 10.48
N TYR A 142 -45.66 -18.05 11.23
CA TYR A 142 -45.61 -18.12 12.69
C TYR A 142 -46.73 -17.34 13.40
N GLN A 143 -47.38 -16.38 12.72
CA GLN A 143 -48.52 -15.64 13.27
C GLN A 143 -49.89 -16.27 12.95
N ALA A 144 -49.93 -17.31 12.11
CA ALA A 144 -51.16 -17.93 11.63
C ALA A 144 -51.52 -19.28 12.31
N ASN A 145 -50.79 -19.69 13.35
CA ASN A 145 -51.09 -20.86 14.18
C ASN A 145 -51.24 -20.47 15.65
#